data_AF-A0A5D3J5T3-F1
#
_entry.id   AF-A0A5D3J5T3-F1
#
_cell.length_a   1.000
_cell.length_b   1.000
_cell.length_c   1.000
_cell.angle_alpha   90.00
_cell.angle_beta   90.00
_cell.angle_gamma   90.00
#
_symmetry.space_group_name_H-M   'P 1'
#
loop_
_entity.id
_entity.type
_entity.pdbx_description
1 polymer ?
#
loop_
_entity_poly.entity_id
_entity_poly.type
_entity_poly.pdbx_seq_one_letter_code
_entity_poly.pdbx_strand_id
1 'polypeptide(L)'
;FMQGFLGELFNRPGENWPEADVTLIDLGTLAREGYEAPLAVAYISLVNTINNLAERDQFDDREIVFATDEAHMITTNPLLAPYVVKVVKMWRKLGAWLWLATQNLDDFPNAAKKMLNMIEWWLCLVMPPEEVEQIARFKKLTEEQKAMLLSANKAKHCYTEGVVLASRIEALFRAVPPSLYLALGMTEKEEKAQRRALMNEYGISELGAAKRVARQMDELRGILR
;
A
#
# COMPACT_ATOMS: atom_id res chain seq x y z
N PHE A 1 -2.81 -27.52 -1.91
CA PHE A 1 -3.32 -27.11 -3.23
C PHE A 1 -4.51 -27.91 -3.73
N MET A 2 -4.73 -29.18 -3.36
CA MET A 2 -5.83 -30.00 -3.91
C MET A 2 -7.07 -30.12 -3.02
N GLN A 3 -7.01 -29.67 -1.77
CA GLN A 3 -8.08 -29.84 -0.77
C GLN A 3 -8.25 -28.58 0.08
N GLY A 4 -9.44 -28.43 0.67
CA GLY A 4 -9.81 -27.28 1.51
C GLY A 4 -9.75 -25.95 0.75
N PHE A 5 -9.53 -24.86 1.50
CA PHE A 5 -9.43 -23.50 0.96
C PHE A 5 -8.46 -23.37 -0.22
N LEU A 6 -7.28 -24.01 -0.15
CA LEU A 6 -6.29 -23.96 -1.23
C LEU A 6 -6.75 -24.69 -2.50
N GLY A 7 -7.59 -25.72 -2.36
CA GLY A 7 -8.23 -26.40 -3.48
C GLY A 7 -9.27 -25.53 -4.17
N GLU A 8 -10.12 -24.87 -3.37
CA GLU A 8 -11.10 -23.91 -3.88
C GLU A 8 -10.44 -22.72 -4.57
N LEU A 9 -9.29 -22.28 -4.07
CA LEU A 9 -8.57 -21.15 -4.63
C LEU A 9 -7.79 -21.48 -5.91
N PHE A 10 -7.04 -22.59 -5.93
CA PHE A 10 -6.08 -22.88 -7.01
C PHE A 10 -6.46 -24.06 -7.92
N ASN A 11 -7.29 -25.00 -7.46
CA ASN A 11 -7.61 -26.23 -8.21
C ASN A 11 -9.01 -26.16 -8.83
N ARG A 12 -9.26 -25.09 -9.59
CA ARG A 12 -10.48 -24.89 -10.37
C ARG A 12 -10.19 -24.13 -11.66
N PRO A 13 -11.06 -24.21 -12.68
CA PRO A 13 -10.98 -23.32 -13.83
C PRO A 13 -10.99 -21.86 -13.39
N GLY A 14 -10.07 -21.07 -13.94
CA GLY A 14 -10.02 -19.63 -13.74
C GLY A 14 -10.95 -18.91 -14.71
N GLU A 15 -11.38 -17.71 -14.31
CA GLU A 15 -12.08 -16.76 -15.17
C GLU A 15 -11.22 -15.50 -15.31
N ASN A 16 -11.32 -14.83 -16.46
CA ASN A 16 -10.68 -13.52 -16.63
C ASN A 16 -11.32 -12.52 -15.66
N TRP A 17 -10.54 -11.54 -15.21
CA TRP A 17 -11.09 -10.45 -14.43
C TRP A 17 -12.12 -9.68 -15.24
N PRO A 18 -13.23 -9.24 -14.63
CA PRO A 18 -14.14 -8.34 -15.29
C PRO A 18 -13.41 -7.02 -15.61
N GLU A 19 -13.81 -6.36 -16.69
CA GLU A 19 -13.34 -5.00 -16.97
C GLU A 19 -13.83 -4.06 -15.85
N ALA A 20 -12.90 -3.41 -15.17
CA ALA A 20 -13.18 -2.52 -14.05
C ALA A 20 -12.12 -1.44 -13.94
N ASP A 21 -12.52 -0.25 -13.48
CA ASP A 21 -11.57 0.84 -13.25
C ASP A 21 -10.72 0.65 -12.00
N VAL A 22 -11.26 -0.07 -11.02
CA VAL A 22 -10.60 -0.39 -9.76
C VAL A 22 -10.84 -1.86 -9.44
N THR A 23 -9.75 -2.61 -9.28
CA THR A 23 -9.78 -4.00 -8.82
C THR A 23 -9.14 -4.07 -7.43
N LEU A 24 -9.92 -4.48 -6.43
CA LEU A 24 -9.44 -4.68 -5.06
C LEU A 24 -9.30 -6.17 -4.79
N ILE A 25 -8.13 -6.58 -4.31
CA ILE A 25 -7.80 -8.00 -4.07
C ILE A 25 -7.39 -8.16 -2.62
N ASP A 26 -8.18 -8.92 -1.86
CA ASP A 26 -7.91 -9.22 -0.46
C ASP A 26 -7.05 -10.49 -0.34
N LEU A 27 -5.84 -10.33 0.19
CA LEU A 27 -4.91 -11.43 0.45
C LEU A 27 -4.88 -11.86 1.93
N GLY A 28 -5.80 -11.37 2.77
CA GLY A 28 -5.72 -11.49 4.24
C GLY A 28 -5.67 -12.92 4.78
N THR A 29 -6.19 -13.91 4.06
CA THR A 29 -6.01 -15.33 4.44
C THR A 29 -4.60 -15.83 4.06
N LEU A 30 -4.09 -15.43 2.90
CA LEU A 30 -2.78 -15.83 2.38
C LEU A 30 -1.62 -15.07 3.04
N ALA A 31 -1.89 -13.92 3.66
CA ALA A 31 -0.91 -13.14 4.41
C ALA A 31 -0.58 -13.73 5.79
N ARG A 32 -1.22 -14.84 6.19
CA ARG A 32 -0.97 -15.51 7.46
C ARG A 32 0.29 -16.39 7.37
N GLU A 33 0.94 -16.57 8.52
CA GLU A 33 2.06 -17.50 8.66
C GLU A 33 1.66 -18.92 8.20
N GLY A 34 2.55 -19.59 7.47
CA GLY A 34 2.33 -20.91 6.88
C GLY A 34 1.66 -20.90 5.49
N TYR A 35 1.31 -19.73 4.96
CA TYR A 35 0.75 -19.56 3.61
C TYR A 35 1.75 -18.97 2.60
N GLU A 36 3.05 -18.99 2.87
CA GLU A 36 4.08 -18.31 2.07
C GLU A 36 4.12 -18.83 0.61
N ALA A 37 4.01 -20.15 0.43
CA ALA A 37 3.97 -20.74 -0.90
C ALA A 37 2.64 -20.44 -1.64
N PRO A 38 1.46 -20.64 -1.04
CA PRO A 38 0.19 -20.15 -1.60
C PRO A 38 0.18 -18.66 -1.96
N LEU A 39 0.69 -17.80 -1.08
CA LEU A 39 0.81 -16.36 -1.31
C LEU A 39 1.68 -16.08 -2.54
N ALA A 40 2.81 -16.77 -2.67
CA ALA A 40 3.68 -16.62 -3.83
C ALA A 40 2.98 -17.00 -5.15
N VAL A 41 2.26 -18.13 -5.17
CA VAL A 41 1.51 -18.58 -6.35
C VAL A 41 0.41 -17.58 -6.70
N ALA A 42 -0.36 -17.12 -5.71
CA ALA A 42 -1.39 -16.11 -5.91
C ALA A 42 -0.78 -14.83 -6.49
N TYR A 43 0.23 -14.28 -5.85
CA TYR A 43 0.85 -13.01 -6.25
C TYR A 43 1.48 -13.07 -7.65
N ILE A 44 2.16 -14.17 -8.00
CA ILE A 44 2.68 -14.38 -9.36
C ILE A 44 1.53 -14.40 -10.38
N SER A 45 0.42 -15.05 -10.04
CA SER A 45 -0.77 -15.09 -10.91
C SER A 45 -1.35 -13.68 -11.11
N LEU A 46 -1.44 -12.88 -10.04
CA LEU A 46 -1.89 -11.48 -10.11
C LEU A 46 -1.01 -10.65 -11.04
N VAL A 47 0.32 -10.72 -10.84
CA VAL A 47 1.29 -9.97 -11.63
C VAL A 47 1.25 -10.38 -13.11
N ASN A 48 1.08 -11.67 -13.41
CA ASN A 48 0.91 -12.14 -14.79
C ASN A 48 -0.38 -11.60 -15.42
N THR A 49 -1.50 -11.62 -14.69
CA THR A 49 -2.77 -11.05 -15.18
C THR A 49 -2.60 -9.57 -15.50
N ILE A 50 -1.96 -8.80 -14.61
CA ILE A 50 -1.69 -7.37 -14.83
C ILE A 50 -0.75 -7.18 -16.01
N ASN A 51 0.28 -8.02 -16.16
CA ASN A 51 1.17 -7.95 -17.32
C ASN A 51 0.42 -8.16 -18.63
N ASN A 52 -0.50 -9.13 -18.69
CA ASN A 52 -1.31 -9.38 -19.87
C ASN A 52 -2.23 -8.19 -20.19
N LEU A 53 -2.80 -7.55 -19.18
CA LEU A 53 -3.58 -6.32 -19.36
C LEU A 53 -2.71 -5.18 -19.90
N ALA A 54 -1.53 -4.97 -19.31
CA ALA A 54 -0.58 -3.95 -19.76
C ALA A 54 -0.10 -4.20 -21.20
N GLU A 55 0.10 -5.46 -21.60
CA GLU A 55 0.45 -5.80 -22.98
C GLU A 55 -0.71 -5.61 -23.97
N ARG A 56 -1.94 -5.96 -23.57
CA ARG A 56 -3.15 -5.75 -24.38
C ARG A 56 -3.38 -4.26 -24.65
N ASP A 57 -3.22 -3.44 -23.62
CA ASP A 57 -3.60 -2.02 -23.60
C ASP A 57 -2.38 -1.10 -23.84
N GLN A 58 -1.24 -1.64 -24.28
CA GLN A 58 0.04 -0.90 -24.39
C GLN A 58 0.02 0.29 -25.37
N PHE A 59 -1.00 0.36 -26.25
CA PHE A 59 -1.17 1.42 -27.23
C PHE A 59 -2.22 2.46 -26.82
N ASP A 60 -2.83 2.27 -25.65
CA ASP A 60 -3.77 3.23 -25.07
C ASP A 60 -3.02 4.22 -24.16
N ASP A 61 -3.59 5.42 -24.00
CA ASP A 61 -3.04 6.43 -23.08
C ASP A 61 -3.26 6.09 -21.59
N ARG A 62 -4.03 5.04 -21.30
CA ARG A 62 -4.43 4.68 -19.94
C ARG A 62 -3.35 3.87 -19.25
N GLU A 63 -2.80 4.43 -18.18
CA GLU A 63 -1.83 3.75 -17.34
C GLU A 63 -2.49 2.81 -16.31
N ILE A 64 -1.76 1.77 -15.92
CA ILE A 64 -2.12 0.87 -14.82
C ILE A 64 -1.32 1.23 -13.58
N VAL A 65 -2.00 1.43 -12.45
CA VAL A 65 -1.36 1.55 -11.13
C VAL A 65 -1.61 0.28 -10.34
N PHE A 66 -0.56 -0.51 -10.13
CA PHE A 66 -0.58 -1.68 -9.27
C PHE A 66 -0.01 -1.33 -7.90
N ALA A 67 -0.89 -1.15 -6.92
CA ALA A 67 -0.52 -0.85 -5.54
C ALA A 67 -0.59 -2.10 -4.66
N THR A 68 0.52 -2.41 -4.00
CA THR A 68 0.62 -3.47 -2.99
C THR A 68 0.84 -2.85 -1.62
N ASP A 69 -0.14 -3.05 -0.74
CA ASP A 69 -0.03 -2.75 0.68
C ASP A 69 0.69 -3.89 1.43
N GLU A 70 1.32 -3.57 2.55
CA GLU A 70 2.19 -4.47 3.31
C GLU A 70 3.21 -5.22 2.44
N ALA A 71 3.90 -4.46 1.58
CA ALA A 71 4.84 -4.98 0.60
C ALA A 71 5.98 -5.82 1.20
N HIS A 72 6.29 -5.68 2.50
CA HIS A 72 7.27 -6.55 3.16
C HIS A 72 6.92 -8.05 3.01
N MET A 73 5.63 -8.41 2.91
CA MET A 73 5.17 -9.78 2.70
C MET A 73 5.62 -10.39 1.36
N ILE A 74 5.78 -9.57 0.32
CA ILE A 74 6.22 -10.03 -1.01
C ILE A 74 7.73 -9.89 -1.20
N THR A 75 8.36 -8.92 -0.54
CA THR A 75 9.78 -8.59 -0.78
C THR A 75 10.73 -9.46 0.03
N THR A 76 10.27 -10.00 1.16
CA THR A 76 10.96 -11.01 1.96
C THR A 76 11.01 -12.38 1.28
N ASN A 77 10.04 -12.69 0.41
CA ASN A 77 9.96 -13.97 -0.26
C ASN A 77 11.03 -14.08 -1.38
N PRO A 78 11.95 -15.07 -1.31
CA PRO A 78 13.08 -15.18 -2.23
C PRO A 78 12.67 -15.50 -3.67
N LEU A 79 11.46 -16.02 -3.90
CA LEU A 79 10.94 -16.31 -5.25
C LEU A 79 10.24 -15.09 -5.85
N LEU A 80 9.53 -14.31 -5.03
CA LEU A 80 8.74 -13.18 -5.50
C LEU A 80 9.61 -11.98 -5.85
N ALA A 81 10.57 -11.61 -4.99
CA ALA A 81 11.35 -10.39 -5.19
C ALA A 81 12.09 -10.35 -6.56
N PRO A 82 12.81 -11.41 -7.00
CA PRO A 82 13.45 -11.42 -8.32
C PRO A 82 12.45 -11.37 -9.48
N TYR A 83 11.30 -12.03 -9.34
CA TYR A 83 10.26 -12.07 -10.35
C TYR A 83 9.61 -10.69 -10.53
N VAL A 84 9.23 -10.04 -9.43
CA VAL A 84 8.67 -8.67 -9.44
C VAL A 84 9.65 -7.69 -10.09
N VAL A 85 10.94 -7.75 -9.72
CA VAL A 85 11.98 -6.91 -10.34
C VAL A 85 12.04 -7.07 -11.86
N LYS A 86 11.88 -8.31 -12.36
CA LYS A 86 11.90 -8.58 -13.79
C LYS A 86 10.69 -7.97 -14.49
N VAL A 87 9.50 -8.15 -13.92
CA VAL A 87 8.24 -7.68 -14.51
C VAL A 87 8.17 -6.15 -14.52
N VAL A 88 8.51 -5.50 -13.40
CA VAL A 88 8.51 -4.03 -13.28
C VAL A 88 9.40 -3.35 -14.33
N LYS A 89 10.52 -3.97 -14.71
CA LYS A 89 11.36 -3.44 -15.79
C LYS A 89 10.68 -3.43 -17.15
N MET A 90 9.80 -4.40 -17.41
CA MET A 90 9.02 -4.44 -18.65
C MET A 90 7.90 -3.39 -18.62
N TRP A 91 7.24 -3.24 -17.47
CA TRP A 91 6.12 -2.30 -17.27
C TRP A 91 6.44 -0.83 -17.56
N ARG A 92 7.71 -0.41 -17.40
CA ARG A 92 8.16 0.93 -17.81
C ARG A 92 7.85 1.26 -19.28
N LYS A 93 7.72 0.25 -20.14
CA LYS A 93 7.39 0.42 -21.57
C LYS A 93 5.89 0.24 -21.88
N LEU A 94 5.11 -0.27 -20.93
CA LEU A 94 3.72 -0.67 -21.12
C LEU A 94 2.74 0.23 -20.35
N GLY A 95 3.20 1.37 -19.80
CA GLY A 95 2.34 2.27 -19.03
C GLY A 95 1.85 1.69 -17.69
N ALA A 96 2.60 0.76 -17.08
CA ALA A 96 2.24 0.17 -15.80
C ALA A 96 3.21 0.58 -14.67
N TRP A 97 2.67 0.88 -13.50
CA TRP A 97 3.38 1.43 -12.34
C TRP A 97 3.20 0.54 -11.12
N LEU A 98 4.30 0.13 -10.49
CA LEU A 98 4.27 -0.57 -9.21
C LEU A 98 4.40 0.43 -8.07
N TRP A 99 3.42 0.41 -7.16
CA TRP A 99 3.42 1.13 -5.89
C TRP A 99 3.54 0.13 -4.76
N LEU A 100 4.51 0.34 -3.87
CA LEU A 100 4.74 -0.50 -2.70
C LEU A 100 4.58 0.35 -1.44
N ALA A 101 3.65 -0.03 -0.57
CA ALA A 101 3.51 0.55 0.75
C ALA A 101 4.00 -0.46 1.80
N THR A 102 4.84 0.00 2.73
CA THR A 102 5.34 -0.81 3.84
C THR A 102 5.59 0.08 5.05
N GLN A 103 5.39 -0.46 6.24
CA GLN A 103 5.69 0.22 7.50
C GLN A 103 7.13 -0.02 7.96
N ASN A 104 7.66 -1.21 7.67
CA ASN A 104 8.98 -1.63 8.10
C ASN A 104 9.88 -1.92 6.90
N LEU A 105 11.03 -1.24 6.82
CA LEU A 105 12.06 -1.51 5.83
C LEU A 105 13.13 -2.50 6.33
N ASP A 106 13.22 -2.78 7.64
CA ASP A 106 14.17 -3.75 8.18
C ASP A 106 13.98 -5.13 7.57
N ASP A 107 12.73 -5.52 7.35
CA ASP A 107 12.36 -6.83 6.80
C ASP A 107 12.81 -7.01 5.34
N PHE A 108 13.22 -5.93 4.66
CA PHE A 108 13.63 -6.05 3.26
C PHE A 108 15.01 -6.72 3.16
N PRO A 109 15.10 -7.87 2.46
CA PRO A 109 16.38 -8.54 2.30
C PRO A 109 17.30 -7.71 1.41
N ASN A 110 18.62 -7.89 1.54
CA ASN A 110 19.59 -7.23 0.66
C ASN A 110 19.35 -7.54 -0.83
N ALA A 111 18.69 -8.65 -1.16
CA ALA A 111 18.25 -8.99 -2.51
C ALA A 111 17.24 -7.97 -3.09
N ALA A 112 16.40 -7.37 -2.24
CA ALA A 112 15.43 -6.34 -2.62
C ALA A 112 16.08 -4.99 -2.99
N LYS A 113 17.38 -4.80 -2.71
CA LYS A 113 18.13 -3.59 -3.07
C LYS A 113 18.03 -3.27 -4.57
N LYS A 114 18.07 -4.29 -5.43
CA LYS A 114 17.91 -4.09 -6.88
C LYS A 114 16.52 -3.54 -7.23
N MET A 115 15.49 -3.96 -6.50
CA MET A 115 14.13 -3.47 -6.68
C MET A 115 13.99 -2.03 -6.22
N LEU A 116 14.43 -1.75 -4.99
CA LEU A 116 14.32 -0.44 -4.36
C LEU A 116 15.14 0.62 -5.11
N ASN A 117 16.29 0.26 -5.68
CA ASN A 117 17.08 1.17 -6.53
C ASN A 117 16.35 1.61 -7.81
N MET A 118 15.33 0.86 -8.27
CA MET A 118 14.54 1.25 -9.44
C MET A 118 13.38 2.18 -9.08
N ILE A 119 13.07 2.35 -7.79
CA ILE A 119 11.98 3.21 -7.34
C ILE A 119 12.38 4.67 -7.59
N GLU A 120 11.65 5.30 -8.50
CA GLU A 120 11.86 6.70 -8.89
C GLU A 120 11.27 7.67 -7.86
N TRP A 121 10.17 7.28 -7.22
CA TRP A 121 9.43 8.09 -6.26
C TRP A 121 9.43 7.44 -4.88
N TRP A 122 10.02 8.12 -3.92
CA TRP A 122 9.93 7.74 -2.51
C TRP A 122 8.99 8.71 -1.80
N LEU A 123 7.93 8.18 -1.19
CA LEU A 123 7.02 8.93 -0.33
C LEU A 123 7.21 8.44 1.10
N CYS A 124 7.98 9.21 1.85
CA CYS A 124 8.36 8.87 3.21
C CYS A 124 7.49 9.66 4.18
N LEU A 125 6.51 9.03 4.83
CA LEU A 125 5.74 9.66 5.89
C LEU A 125 6.58 9.79 7.18
N VAL A 126 5.98 10.31 8.26
CA VAL A 126 6.62 10.39 9.57
C VAL A 126 7.19 9.03 9.98
N MET A 127 8.51 8.98 10.19
CA MET A 127 9.25 7.77 10.52
C MET A 127 10.25 8.02 11.66
N PRO A 128 10.54 7.00 12.48
CA PRO A 128 11.55 7.12 13.53
C PRO A 128 12.96 7.20 12.92
N PRO A 129 13.96 7.70 13.67
CA PRO A 129 15.33 7.83 13.16
C PRO A 129 15.94 6.52 12.64
N GLU A 130 15.59 5.38 13.24
CA GLU A 130 16.08 4.08 12.81
C GLU A 130 15.64 3.75 11.36
N GLU A 131 14.39 4.05 11.00
CA GLU A 131 13.86 3.80 9.64
C GLU A 131 14.53 4.68 8.58
N VAL A 132 14.95 5.91 8.94
CA VAL A 132 15.72 6.78 8.03
C VAL A 132 17.06 6.12 7.67
N GLU A 133 17.72 5.47 8.63
CA GLU A 133 18.94 4.71 8.35
C GLU A 133 18.66 3.44 7.53
N GLN A 134 17.48 2.83 7.65
CA GLN A 134 17.08 1.72 6.78
C GLN A 134 16.90 2.17 5.33
N ILE A 135 16.29 3.33 5.10
CA ILE A 135 16.23 3.93 3.76
C ILE A 135 17.65 4.16 3.23
N ALA A 136 18.57 4.64 4.07
CA ALA A 136 19.95 4.90 3.68
C ALA A 136 20.72 3.65 3.20
N ARG A 137 20.27 2.42 3.56
CA ARG A 137 20.81 1.16 3.02
C ARG A 137 20.55 0.99 1.52
N PHE A 138 19.43 1.52 1.05
CA PHE A 138 18.92 1.32 -0.31
C PHE A 138 19.04 2.57 -1.17
N LYS A 139 18.89 3.76 -0.60
CA LYS A 139 19.00 5.05 -1.29
C LYS A 139 20.11 5.87 -0.64
N LYS A 140 21.05 6.38 -1.44
CA LYS A 140 22.05 7.32 -0.92
C LYS A 140 21.34 8.63 -0.56
N LEU A 141 21.32 8.97 0.72
CA LEU A 141 20.76 10.21 1.24
C LEU A 141 21.88 11.20 1.60
N THR A 142 21.66 12.49 1.35
CA THR A 142 22.49 13.56 1.92
C THR A 142 22.07 13.86 3.36
N GLU A 143 22.91 14.57 4.11
CA GLU A 143 22.58 14.97 5.48
C GLU A 143 21.35 15.90 5.51
N GLU A 144 21.17 16.75 4.50
CA GLU A 144 20.00 17.62 4.37
C GLU A 144 18.72 16.81 4.10
N GLN A 145 18.80 15.76 3.28
CA GLN A 145 17.67 14.86 3.03
C GLN A 145 17.29 14.07 4.29
N LYS A 146 18.28 13.60 5.05
CA LYS A 146 18.04 12.96 6.36
C LYS A 146 17.37 13.93 7.33
N ALA A 147 17.88 15.17 7.43
CA ALA A 147 17.29 16.20 8.27
C ALA A 147 15.84 16.52 7.87
N MET A 148 15.55 16.58 6.56
CA MET A 148 14.20 16.79 6.04
C MET A 148 13.26 15.63 6.41
N LEU A 149 13.69 14.37 6.24
CA LEU A 149 12.92 13.20 6.66
C LEU A 149 12.58 13.24 8.15
N LEU A 150 13.54 13.60 8.99
CA LEU A 150 13.37 13.70 10.45
C LEU A 150 12.51 14.88 10.90
N SER A 151 12.29 15.87 10.03
CA SER A 151 11.47 17.06 10.32
C SER A 151 9.97 16.84 10.14
N ALA A 152 9.56 15.79 9.42
CA ALA A 152 8.16 15.52 9.13
C ALA A 152 7.39 15.23 10.42
N ASN A 153 6.22 15.86 10.59
CA ASN A 153 5.38 15.71 11.77
C ASN A 153 3.95 15.27 11.43
N LYS A 154 3.21 14.79 12.42
CA LYS A 154 1.80 14.42 12.29
C LYS A 154 0.98 14.98 13.43
N ALA A 155 -0.23 15.40 13.11
CA ALA A 155 -1.25 15.75 14.08
C ALA A 155 -2.40 14.75 13.94
N LYS A 156 -2.63 13.95 14.99
CA LYS A 156 -3.68 12.92 15.00
C LYS A 156 -5.01 13.55 14.61
N HIS A 157 -5.74 12.89 13.70
CA HIS A 157 -7.01 13.38 13.15
C HIS A 157 -6.92 14.76 12.46
N CYS A 158 -5.75 15.22 12.01
CA CYS A 158 -5.59 16.49 11.28
C CYS A 158 -4.82 16.28 9.97
N TYR A 159 -3.52 16.00 10.08
CA TYR A 159 -2.64 15.84 8.93
C TYR A 159 -1.48 14.91 9.26
N THR A 160 -0.88 14.38 8.20
CA THR A 160 0.41 13.69 8.25
C THR A 160 1.33 14.35 7.25
N GLU A 161 2.52 14.75 7.69
CA GLU A 161 3.57 15.20 6.79
C GLU A 161 4.40 14.03 6.30
N GLY A 162 5.07 14.27 5.18
CA GLY A 162 6.05 13.36 4.64
C GLY A 162 6.99 14.10 3.71
N VAL A 163 7.99 13.39 3.24
CA VAL A 163 8.95 13.89 2.27
C VAL A 163 8.78 13.09 0.98
N VAL A 164 8.68 13.80 -0.13
CA VAL A 164 8.84 13.20 -1.46
C VAL A 164 10.30 13.33 -1.88
N LEU A 165 10.91 12.20 -2.25
CA LEU A 165 12.25 12.16 -2.83
C LEU A 165 12.16 11.51 -4.21
N ALA A 166 12.28 12.33 -5.25
CA ALA A 166 12.33 11.91 -6.65
C ALA A 166 13.35 12.76 -7.43
N SER A 167 13.71 12.34 -8.64
CA SER A 167 14.80 12.97 -9.41
C SER A 167 14.61 14.47 -9.70
N ARG A 168 13.37 14.97 -9.67
CA ARG A 168 13.03 16.37 -9.96
C ARG A 168 12.39 17.10 -8.79
N ILE A 169 12.11 16.42 -7.69
CA ILE A 169 11.41 16.99 -6.55
C ILE A 169 11.91 16.36 -5.25
N GLU A 170 12.36 17.23 -4.36
CA GLU A 170 12.74 16.89 -2.99
C GLU A 170 12.04 17.92 -2.09
N ALA A 171 10.93 17.51 -1.47
CA ALA A 171 10.06 18.45 -0.78
C ALA A 171 9.33 17.80 0.39
N LEU A 172 9.12 18.60 1.44
CA LEU A 172 8.13 18.30 2.46
C LEU A 172 6.73 18.51 1.86
N PHE A 173 5.85 17.55 2.07
CA PHE A 173 4.43 17.68 1.76
C PHE A 173 3.59 17.43 3.02
N ARG A 174 2.36 17.94 3.00
CA ARG A 174 1.38 17.71 4.06
C ARG A 174 0.13 17.09 3.45
N ALA A 175 -0.17 15.85 3.86
CA ALA A 175 -1.42 15.18 3.52
C ALA A 175 -2.50 15.58 4.52
N VAL A 176 -3.57 16.21 4.02
CA VAL A 176 -4.76 16.60 4.79
C VAL A 176 -5.96 15.82 4.25
N PRO A 177 -6.13 14.55 4.66
CA PRO A 177 -7.19 13.71 4.12
C PRO A 177 -8.58 14.17 4.60
N PRO A 178 -9.63 13.99 3.78
CA PRO A 178 -11.01 14.17 4.21
C PRO A 178 -11.31 13.35 5.46
N SER A 179 -12.13 13.88 6.37
CA SER A 179 -12.42 13.23 7.66
C SER A 179 -13.06 11.85 7.49
N LEU A 180 -13.82 11.63 6.41
CA LEU A 180 -14.37 10.32 6.09
C LEU A 180 -13.27 9.27 5.84
N TYR A 181 -12.18 9.66 5.19
CA TYR A 181 -11.12 8.72 4.83
C TYR A 181 -10.35 8.30 6.09
N LEU A 182 -10.12 9.25 6.99
CA LEU A 182 -9.58 8.95 8.31
C LEU A 182 -10.51 8.03 9.10
N ALA A 183 -11.80 8.35 9.15
CA ALA A 183 -12.78 7.55 9.90
C ALA A 183 -12.90 6.11 9.39
N LEU A 184 -12.74 5.89 8.08
CA LEU A 184 -12.71 4.56 7.47
C LEU A 184 -11.40 3.82 7.74
N GLY A 185 -10.27 4.54 7.76
CA GLY A 185 -8.94 3.99 8.05
C GLY A 185 -8.63 3.76 9.54
N MET A 186 -9.55 4.14 10.44
CA MET A 186 -9.39 3.96 11.89
C MET A 186 -9.47 2.48 12.30
N THR A 187 -8.32 1.86 12.56
CA THR A 187 -8.20 0.43 12.88
C THR A 187 -7.83 0.15 14.35
N GLU A 188 -7.55 1.18 15.14
CA GLU A 188 -7.15 1.02 16.54
C GLU A 188 -8.28 0.49 17.43
N LYS A 189 -7.90 -0.15 18.55
CA LYS A 189 -8.87 -0.79 19.46
C LYS A 189 -9.92 0.20 19.99
N GLU A 190 -9.48 1.37 20.42
CA GLU A 190 -10.35 2.43 20.94
C GLU A 190 -11.28 2.98 19.85
N GLU A 191 -10.78 3.10 18.63
CA GLU A 191 -11.54 3.60 17.48
C GLU A 191 -12.62 2.61 17.03
N LYS A 192 -12.29 1.31 17.02
CA LYS A 192 -13.25 0.23 16.81
C LYS A 192 -14.32 0.21 17.91
N ALA A 193 -13.93 0.45 19.17
CA ALA A 193 -14.87 0.54 20.28
C ALA A 193 -15.81 1.75 20.15
N GLN A 194 -15.29 2.92 19.77
CA GLN A 194 -16.09 4.11 19.49
C GLN A 194 -17.11 3.86 18.38
N ARG A 195 -16.69 3.26 17.26
CA ARG A 195 -17.61 2.90 16.16
C ARG A 195 -18.68 1.93 16.63
N ARG A 196 -18.32 0.90 17.41
CA ARG A 196 -19.29 -0.05 17.98
C ARG A 196 -20.31 0.62 18.90
N ALA A 197 -19.88 1.57 19.73
CA ALA A 197 -20.77 2.32 20.61
C ALA A 197 -21.81 3.11 19.79
N LEU A 198 -21.38 3.81 18.74
CA LEU A 198 -22.27 4.54 17.82
C LEU A 198 -23.24 3.61 17.08
N MET A 199 -22.78 2.44 16.65
CA MET A 199 -23.66 1.44 16.03
C MET A 199 -24.79 1.01 16.98
N ASN A 200 -24.46 0.74 18.24
CA ASN A 200 -25.42 0.31 19.25
C ASN A 200 -26.38 1.44 19.65
N GLU A 201 -25.86 2.66 19.83
CA GLU A 201 -26.66 3.83 20.26
C GLU A 201 -27.68 4.24 19.19
N TYR A 202 -27.29 4.23 17.92
CA TYR A 202 -28.14 4.75 16.83
C TYR A 202 -28.76 3.67 15.96
N GLY A 203 -28.46 2.38 16.18
CA GLY A 203 -28.96 1.27 15.36
C GLY A 203 -28.47 1.34 13.91
N ILE A 204 -27.24 1.83 13.69
CA ILE A 204 -26.69 2.09 12.35
C ILE A 204 -25.62 1.08 11.94
N SER A 205 -25.36 0.98 10.64
CA SER A 205 -24.27 0.18 10.09
C SER A 205 -22.89 0.74 10.47
N GLU A 206 -21.85 -0.08 10.29
CA GLU A 206 -20.46 0.36 10.49
C GLU A 206 -20.10 1.57 9.62
N LEU A 207 -20.55 1.59 8.36
CA LEU A 207 -20.39 2.75 7.48
C LEU A 207 -21.13 3.98 8.02
N GLY A 208 -22.33 3.80 8.58
CA GLY A 208 -23.08 4.87 9.24
C GLY A 208 -22.32 5.44 10.45
N ALA A 209 -21.73 4.56 11.26
CA ALA A 209 -20.90 4.97 12.40
C ALA A 209 -19.64 5.72 11.95
N ALA A 210 -18.94 5.24 10.91
CA ALA A 210 -17.78 5.93 10.34
C ALA A 210 -18.14 7.33 9.81
N LYS A 211 -19.28 7.49 9.14
CA LYS A 211 -19.76 8.82 8.69
C LYS A 211 -20.05 9.77 9.85
N ARG A 212 -20.56 9.26 10.99
CA ARG A 212 -20.75 10.08 12.20
C ARG A 212 -19.44 10.49 12.85
N VAL A 213 -18.48 9.57 12.95
CA VAL A 213 -17.12 9.88 13.41
C VAL A 213 -16.48 10.94 12.51
N ALA A 214 -16.60 10.80 11.19
CA ALA A 214 -16.12 11.78 10.23
C ALA A 214 -16.73 13.18 10.45
N ARG A 215 -18.05 13.24 10.69
CA ARG A 215 -18.73 14.50 10.99
C ARG A 215 -18.20 15.14 12.27
N GLN A 216 -18.03 14.37 13.34
CA GLN A 216 -17.42 14.86 14.59
C GLN A 216 -16.02 15.42 14.36
N MET A 217 -15.21 14.76 13.51
CA MET A 217 -13.91 15.28 13.12
C MET A 217 -14.01 16.58 12.33
N ASP A 218 -14.95 16.71 11.39
CA ASP A 218 -15.16 17.96 10.66
C ASP A 218 -15.55 19.13 11.58
N GLU A 219 -16.32 18.87 12.65
CA GLU A 219 -16.68 19.87 13.68
C GLU A 219 -15.41 20.37 14.38
N LEU A 220 -14.57 19.44 14.84
CA LEU A 220 -13.31 19.75 15.51
C LEU A 220 -12.29 20.45 14.60
N ARG A 221 -12.32 20.14 13.30
CA ARG A 221 -11.44 20.75 12.28
C ARG A 221 -11.93 22.10 11.77
N GLY A 222 -13.14 22.52 12.15
CA GLY A 222 -13.76 23.73 11.62
C GLY A 222 -14.09 23.66 10.13
N ILE A 223 -14.30 22.45 9.59
CA ILE A 223 -14.65 22.21 8.18
C ILE A 223 -16.16 22.37 7.95
N LEU A 224 -16.97 22.21 9.00
CA LEU A 224 -18.42 22.29 8.87
C LEU A 224 -18.92 23.72 8.60
N ARG A 225 -19.67 23.81 7.50
CA ARG A 225 -20.68 24.82 7.19
C ARG A 225 -22.00 24.46 7.83
#